data_AF-A0A537XZC4-F1
#
_entry.id   AF-A0A537XZC4-F1
#
_cell.length_a   1.000
_cell.length_b   1.000
_cell.length_c   1.000
_cell.angle_alpha   90.00
_cell.angle_beta   90.00
_cell.angle_gamma   90.00
#
_symmetry.space_group_name_H-M   'P 1'
#
loop_
_entity.id
_entity.type
_entity.pdbx_description
1 polymer ?
#
loop_
_entity_poly.entity_id
_entity_poly.type
_entity_poly.pdbx_seq_one_letter_code
_entity_poly.pdbx_strand_id
1 'polypeptide(L)'
;MFLSGALRGASGVFLSGALRGASGLPTAPAQQLTRGIYVHIPFCLVHCPYCDFNAHAGMDDLKVPYVEALLKEIRAAADGAAVETIFFGGGTPTELPPAELARILRAIRE
;
A
#
# COMPACT_ATOMS: atom_id res chain seq x y z
N MET A 1 6.01 -24.68 50.67
CA MET A 1 4.57 -24.52 50.43
C MET A 1 4.37 -24.57 48.92
N PHE A 2 4.01 -25.75 48.43
CA PHE A 2 3.70 -26.02 47.02
C PHE A 2 2.35 -25.39 46.65
N LEU A 3 2.28 -24.85 45.43
CA LEU A 3 1.13 -24.79 44.48
C LEU A 3 1.61 -23.90 43.33
N SER A 4 2.31 -24.43 42.33
CA SER A 4 1.73 -25.01 41.11
C SER A 4 0.73 -24.06 40.42
N GLY A 5 1.14 -23.48 39.30
CA GLY A 5 0.33 -22.61 38.45
C GLY A 5 0.99 -22.45 37.09
N ALA A 6 1.07 -23.55 36.34
CA ALA A 6 1.48 -23.55 34.94
C ALA A 6 0.39 -22.92 34.08
N LEU A 7 0.68 -21.82 33.39
CA LEU A 7 -0.06 -21.39 32.21
C LEU A 7 0.94 -20.97 31.13
N ARG A 8 1.19 -21.93 30.24
CA ARG A 8 1.77 -21.71 28.92
C ARG A 8 0.73 -20.94 28.10
N GLY A 9 1.05 -19.72 27.65
CA GLY A 9 0.36 -19.06 26.53
C GLY A 9 1.42 -18.79 25.46
N ALA A 10 1.70 -19.73 24.56
CA ALA A 10 0.94 -19.99 23.34
C ALA A 10 0.83 -18.73 22.46
N SER A 11 1.71 -18.69 21.47
CA SER A 11 1.68 -17.85 20.28
C SER A 11 0.25 -17.71 19.74
N GLY A 12 -0.31 -16.51 19.83
CA GLY A 12 -1.60 -16.17 19.24
C GLY A 12 -1.42 -15.53 17.88
N VAL A 13 -1.03 -16.31 16.87
CA VAL A 13 -1.38 -15.99 15.48
C VAL A 13 -2.90 -16.12 15.40
N PHE A 14 -3.62 -15.00 15.54
CA PHE A 14 -5.04 -14.98 15.25
C PHE A 14 -5.24 -14.90 13.74
N LEU A 15 -5.26 -16.07 13.10
CA LEU A 15 -6.09 -16.31 11.92
C LEU A 15 -7.54 -15.97 12.31
N SER A 16 -8.03 -14.79 11.95
CA SER A 16 -9.45 -14.48 12.10
C SER A 16 -10.22 -15.21 11.00
N GLY A 17 -10.51 -16.49 11.26
CA GLY A 17 -11.50 -17.25 10.53
C GLY A 17 -12.92 -16.77 10.84
N ALA A 18 -13.73 -16.74 9.77
CA ALA A 18 -15.16 -17.02 9.78
C ALA A 18 -16.07 -16.12 10.65
N LEU A 19 -16.45 -14.97 10.11
CA LEU A 19 -17.78 -14.42 10.36
C LEU A 19 -18.81 -15.33 9.67
N ARG A 20 -19.34 -16.30 10.44
CA ARG A 20 -20.56 -17.03 10.09
C ARG A 20 -21.73 -16.04 10.19
N GLY A 21 -22.39 -15.76 9.07
CA GLY A 21 -23.68 -15.05 9.08
C GLY A 21 -23.89 -14.04 7.96
N ALA A 22 -23.89 -14.49 6.71
CA ALA A 22 -24.53 -13.77 5.60
C ALA A 22 -25.06 -14.80 4.59
N SER A 23 -26.08 -15.56 4.99
CA SER A 23 -26.80 -16.48 4.12
C SER A 23 -27.66 -15.68 3.15
N GLY A 24 -27.07 -15.19 2.05
CA GLY A 24 -27.88 -14.56 1.01
C GLY A 24 -27.21 -13.65 -0.02
N LEU A 25 -25.88 -13.48 -0.04
CA LEU A 25 -25.26 -12.86 -1.22
C LEU A 25 -24.93 -13.91 -2.27
N PRO A 26 -25.30 -13.70 -3.54
CA PRO A 26 -24.86 -14.58 -4.63
C PRO A 26 -23.33 -14.62 -4.61
N THR A 27 -22.76 -15.81 -4.40
CA THR A 27 -21.33 -16.05 -4.60
C THR A 27 -21.05 -15.81 -6.07
N ALA A 28 -20.52 -14.62 -6.36
CA ALA A 28 -20.00 -14.29 -7.67
C ALA A 28 -19.02 -15.40 -8.11
N PRO A 29 -18.98 -15.75 -9.41
CA PRO A 29 -17.99 -16.70 -9.91
C PRO A 29 -16.60 -16.27 -9.45
N ALA A 30 -15.71 -17.22 -9.18
CA ALA A 30 -14.33 -16.95 -8.78
C ALA A 30 -13.70 -15.99 -9.79
N GLN A 31 -13.70 -14.70 -9.46
CA GLN A 31 -13.20 -13.67 -10.34
C GLN A 31 -11.68 -13.84 -10.37
N GLN A 32 -11.12 -13.87 -11.58
CA GLN A 32 -9.68 -13.77 -11.77
C GLN A 32 -9.23 -12.51 -11.02
N LEU A 33 -8.53 -12.66 -9.90
CA LEU A 33 -8.13 -11.52 -9.08
C LEU A 33 -7.00 -10.80 -9.83
N THR A 34 -7.37 -9.76 -10.56
CA THR A 34 -6.41 -8.88 -11.21
C THR A 34 -5.65 -8.13 -10.11
N ARG A 35 -4.32 -8.14 -10.20
CA ARG A 35 -3.49 -7.47 -9.21
C ARG A 35 -3.21 -6.04 -9.64
N GLY A 36 -3.61 -5.09 -8.79
CA GLY A 36 -3.34 -3.67 -8.97
C GLY A 36 -2.42 -3.12 -7.89
N ILE A 37 -1.59 -2.13 -8.24
CA ILE A 37 -0.80 -1.34 -7.30
C ILE A 37 -1.29 0.11 -7.34
N TYR A 38 -1.53 0.67 -6.15
CA TYR A 38 -1.76 2.10 -5.97
C TYR A 38 -0.48 2.75 -5.43
N VAL A 39 0.02 3.76 -6.12
CA VAL A 39 1.17 4.56 -5.71
C VAL A 39 0.69 5.96 -5.33
N HIS A 40 0.87 6.30 -4.07
CA HIS A 40 0.44 7.58 -3.52
C HIS A 40 1.55 8.63 -3.61
N ILE A 41 1.41 9.68 -4.42
CA ILE A 41 2.38 10.77 -4.54
C ILE A 41 1.85 12.01 -3.81
N PRO A 42 2.36 12.37 -2.62
CA PRO A 42 1.76 13.38 -1.74
C PRO A 42 2.19 14.82 -2.07
N PHE A 43 2.61 15.11 -3.30
CA PHE A 43 3.15 16.44 -3.67
C PHE A 43 2.20 17.22 -4.55
N CYS A 44 1.99 18.49 -4.22
CA CYS A 44 1.22 19.44 -5.00
C CYS A 44 2.00 20.75 -5.15
N LEU A 45 1.76 21.49 -6.24
CA LEU A 45 2.24 22.86 -6.35
C LEU A 45 1.52 23.78 -5.34
N VAL A 46 0.22 23.57 -5.16
CA VAL A 46 -0.65 24.33 -4.25
C VAL A 46 -1.60 23.35 -3.54
N HIS A 47 -1.90 23.60 -2.26
CA HIS A 47 -2.89 22.84 -1.52
C HIS A 47 -4.29 23.44 -1.71
N CYS A 48 -5.17 22.76 -2.44
CA CYS A 48 -6.54 23.22 -2.68
C CYS A 48 -7.37 23.23 -1.37
N PRO A 49 -8.26 24.22 -1.15
CA PRO A 49 -9.04 24.33 0.09
C PRO A 49 -10.08 23.21 0.26
N TYR A 50 -10.41 22.49 -0.81
CA TYR A 50 -11.33 21.35 -0.80
C TYR A 50 -10.61 19.99 -0.82
N CYS A 51 -9.27 19.97 -0.85
CA CYS A 51 -8.50 18.74 -0.97
C CYS A 51 -8.60 17.90 0.31
N ASP A 52 -9.08 16.67 0.19
CA ASP A 52 -9.12 15.67 1.26
C ASP A 52 -8.05 14.58 1.10
N PHE A 53 -7.27 14.62 0.02
CA PHE A 53 -6.10 13.77 -0.13
C PHE A 53 -4.99 14.14 0.84
N ASN A 54 -4.25 13.13 1.29
CA ASN A 54 -3.01 13.33 2.04
C ASN A 54 -1.92 13.90 1.12
N ALA A 55 -1.96 15.20 0.85
CA ALA A 55 -1.05 15.88 -0.05
C ALA A 55 -0.54 17.18 0.57
N HIS A 56 0.65 17.59 0.16
CA HIS A 56 1.36 18.73 0.73
C HIS A 56 1.98 19.58 -0.37
N ALA A 57 1.94 20.91 -0.17
CA ALA A 57 2.56 21.89 -1.05
C ALA A 57 3.85 22.45 -0.42
N GLY A 58 4.80 22.86 -1.27
CA GLY A 58 6.06 23.46 -0.84
C GLY A 58 7.07 22.48 -0.20
N MET A 59 6.99 21.19 -0.54
CA MET A 59 7.89 20.13 -0.06
C MET A 59 8.76 19.55 -1.19
N ASP A 60 9.26 20.41 -2.07
CA ASP A 60 10.05 19.99 -3.25
C ASP A 60 11.34 19.25 -2.88
N ASP A 61 11.96 19.63 -1.76
CA ASP A 61 13.15 19.00 -1.19
C ASP A 61 12.92 17.55 -0.76
N LEU A 62 11.67 17.18 -0.45
CA LEU A 62 11.28 15.84 -0.06
C LEU A 62 10.92 14.93 -1.25
N LYS A 63 10.78 15.46 -2.47
CA LYS A 63 10.40 14.66 -3.66
C LYS A 63 11.35 13.49 -3.90
N VAL A 64 12.66 13.73 -3.92
CA VAL A 64 13.67 12.67 -4.16
C VAL A 64 13.80 11.73 -2.95
N PRO A 65 13.96 12.22 -1.70
CA PRO A 65 13.97 11.35 -0.51
C PRO A 65 12.74 10.45 -0.39
N TYR A 66 11.56 10.96 -0.74
CA TYR A 66 10.32 10.18 -0.77
C TYR A 66 10.41 9.03 -1.78
N VAL A 67 10.90 9.29 -3.00
CA VAL A 67 11.06 8.24 -4.02
C VAL A 67 12.07 7.20 -3.55
N GLU A 68 13.19 7.58 -2.93
CA GLU A 68 14.14 6.61 -2.37
C GLU A 68 13.51 5.71 -1.30
N ALA A 69 12.65 6.26 -0.45
CA ALA A 69 11.92 5.49 0.56
C ALA A 69 10.90 4.54 -0.10
N LEU A 70 10.13 5.04 -1.06
CA LEU A 70 9.14 4.27 -1.82
C LEU A 70 9.79 3.09 -2.58
N LEU A 71 10.95 3.30 -3.20
CA LEU A 71 11.68 2.23 -3.89
C LEU A 71 12.12 1.11 -2.93
N LYS A 72 12.46 1.44 -1.68
CA LYS A 72 12.79 0.43 -0.66
C LYS A 72 11.55 -0.35 -0.25
N GLU A 73 10.41 0.32 -0.10
CA GLU A 73 9.13 -0.30 0.21
C GLU A 73 8.67 -1.26 -0.89
N ILE A 74 8.72 -0.84 -2.15
CA ILE A 74 8.37 -1.66 -3.32
C ILE A 74 9.19 -2.96 -3.32
N ARG A 75 10.50 -2.86 -3.15
CA ARG A 75 11.39 -4.03 -3.12
C ARG A 75 11.14 -4.95 -1.92
N ALA A 76 10.77 -4.38 -0.77
CA ALA A 76 10.46 -5.17 0.42
C ALA A 76 9.10 -5.88 0.32
N ALA A 77 8.14 -5.31 -0.42
CA ALA A 77 6.81 -5.86 -0.64
C ALA A 77 6.74 -6.82 -1.85
N ALA A 78 7.80 -6.90 -2.66
CA ALA A 78 7.84 -7.76 -3.84
C ALA A 78 7.76 -9.25 -3.45
N ASP A 79 6.80 -9.95 -4.04
CA ASP A 79 6.57 -11.40 -3.88
C ASP A 79 6.67 -12.17 -5.20
N GLY A 80 7.07 -11.50 -6.29
CA GLY A 80 7.22 -12.06 -7.63
C GLY A 80 5.91 -12.27 -8.41
N ALA A 81 4.74 -11.93 -7.85
CA ALA A 81 3.49 -12.04 -8.58
C ALA A 81 3.25 -10.83 -9.51
N ALA A 82 2.83 -11.12 -10.75
CA ALA A 82 2.59 -10.11 -11.78
C ALA A 82 1.53 -9.10 -11.37
N VAL A 83 1.75 -7.86 -11.78
CA VAL A 83 0.84 -6.71 -11.58
C VAL A 83 0.28 -6.31 -12.93
N GLU A 84 -1.04 -6.23 -13.04
CA GLU A 84 -1.71 -5.89 -14.30
C GLU A 84 -1.97 -4.39 -14.42
N THR A 85 -2.20 -3.72 -13.30
CA THR A 85 -2.58 -2.30 -13.27
C THR A 85 -1.79 -1.52 -12.24
N ILE A 86 -1.44 -0.29 -12.59
CA ILE A 86 -0.77 0.66 -11.69
C ILE A 86 -1.57 1.95 -11.73
N PHE A 87 -1.95 2.46 -10.56
CA PHE A 87 -2.63 3.75 -10.41
C PHE A 87 -1.75 4.70 -9.61
N PHE A 88 -1.54 5.91 -10.13
CA PHE A 88 -0.88 6.99 -9.41
C PHE A 88 -1.92 8.00 -8.93
N GLY A 89 -1.88 8.37 -7.65
CA GLY A 89 -2.82 9.34 -7.09
C GLY A 89 -2.27 10.05 -5.85
N GLY A 90 -3.14 10.71 -5.09
CA GLY A 90 -2.76 11.49 -3.91
C GLY A 90 -2.79 12.97 -4.21
N GLY A 91 -1.63 13.62 -4.25
CA GLY A 91 -1.50 14.97 -4.76
C GLY A 91 -1.54 15.00 -6.28
N THR A 92 -0.50 15.57 -6.88
CA THR A 92 -0.33 15.68 -8.33
C THR A 92 0.88 14.84 -8.72
N PRO A 93 0.71 13.59 -9.18
CA PRO A 93 1.84 12.71 -9.52
C PRO A 93 2.85 13.32 -10.50
N THR A 94 2.38 14.22 -11.38
CA THR A 94 3.20 14.94 -12.35
C THR A 94 4.10 16.03 -11.73
N GLU A 95 3.99 16.30 -10.43
CA GLU A 95 4.93 17.16 -9.69
C GLU A 95 6.28 16.49 -9.45
N LEU A 96 6.34 15.15 -9.54
CA LEU A 96 7.61 14.45 -9.53
C LEU A 96 8.34 14.65 -10.88
N PRO A 97 9.68 14.78 -10.86
CA PRO A 97 10.45 14.74 -12.09
C PRO A 97 10.15 13.44 -12.87
N PRO A 98 10.01 13.49 -14.22
CA PRO A 98 9.72 12.29 -15.02
C PRO A 98 10.71 11.14 -14.81
N ALA A 99 11.97 11.47 -14.52
CA ALA A 99 13.00 10.49 -14.18
C ALA A 99 12.65 9.69 -12.91
N GLU A 100 12.08 10.32 -11.90
CA GLU A 100 11.68 9.65 -10.66
C GLU A 100 10.46 8.74 -10.86
N LEU A 101 9.46 9.20 -11.63
CA LEU A 101 8.34 8.34 -12.03
C LEU A 101 8.81 7.09 -12.80
N ALA A 102 9.77 7.25 -13.71
CA ALA A 102 10.37 6.13 -14.43
C ALA A 102 11.12 5.16 -13.51
N ARG A 103 11.76 5.64 -12.45
CA ARG A 103 12.41 4.79 -11.43
C ARG A 103 11.38 3.95 -10.66
N ILE A 104 10.25 4.55 -10.27
CA ILE A 104 9.17 3.84 -9.59
C ILE A 104 8.61 2.73 -10.49
N LEU A 105 8.28 3.05 -11.74
CA LEU A 105 7.77 2.07 -12.71
C LEU A 105 8.75 0.92 -12.96
N ARG A 106 10.05 1.23 -13.02
CA ARG A 106 11.08 0.21 -13.18
C ARG A 106 11.14 -0.72 -11.97
N ALA A 107 11.09 -0.17 -10.76
CA ALA A 107 11.11 -0.99 -9.54
C ALA A 107 9.87 -1.86 -9.37
N ILE A 108 8.70 -1.43 -9.85
CA ILE A 108 7.47 -2.25 -9.85
C ILE A 108 7.56 -3.40 -10.87
N ARG A 109 8.32 -3.21 -11.95
CA ARG A 109 8.48 -4.19 -13.03
C ARG A 109 9.47 -5.31 -12.70
N GLU A 110 10.45 -5.01 -11.84
CA GLU A 110 11.51 -5.94 -11.39
C GLU A 110 11.01 -6.91 -10.32
#